data_AF-A0A2V7HVU6-F1
#
_entry.id   AF-A0A2V7HVU6-F1
#
_cell.length_a   1.000
_cell.length_b   1.000
_cell.length_c   1.000
_cell.angle_alpha   90.00
_cell.angle_beta   90.00
_cell.angle_gamma   90.00
#
_symmetry.space_group_name_H-M   'P 1'
#
loop_
_entity.id
_entity.type
_entity.pdbx_description
1 polymer ?
#
loop_
_entity_poly.entity_id
_entity_poly.type
_entity_poly.pdbx_seq_one_letter_code
_entity_poly.pdbx_strand_id
1 'polypeptide(L)'
;LPVAGRPELNIRVFTTRPDTAFGMTYAVLAPEHPLIDRLVTDAAERRAVVEFRADVARESEIERLAADRPKRGLRLRAKIVNPFNDAEIPLFIADYVLMGYGTGAIMAV
;
A
#
# COMPACT_ATOMS: atom_id res chain seq x y z
N LEU A 1 -9.20 -1.19 6.68
CA LEU A 1 -8.21 -0.31 7.33
C LEU A 1 -8.64 1.13 7.10
N PRO A 2 -9.18 1.79 8.14
CA PRO A 2 -9.58 3.20 8.07
C PRO A 2 -8.39 4.09 7.75
N VAL A 3 -8.61 5.15 6.97
CA VAL A 3 -7.59 6.17 6.71
C VAL A 3 -7.68 7.25 7.79
N ALA A 4 -6.55 7.56 8.42
CA ALA A 4 -6.50 8.54 9.51
C ALA A 4 -6.98 9.91 9.01
N GLY A 5 -7.93 10.52 9.72
CA GLY A 5 -8.52 11.82 9.37
C GLY A 5 -9.42 11.83 8.13
N ARG A 6 -9.75 10.67 7.54
CA ARG A 6 -10.60 10.52 6.34
C ARG A 6 -11.58 9.35 6.50
N PRO A 7 -12.64 9.49 7.34
CA PRO A 7 -13.53 8.39 7.73
C PRO A 7 -14.30 7.76 6.56
N GLU A 8 -14.45 8.48 5.44
CA GLU A 8 -15.07 8.01 4.20
C GLU A 8 -14.17 7.06 3.38
N LEU A 9 -12.89 6.96 3.73
CA LEU A 9 -11.91 6.12 3.03
C LEU A 9 -11.55 4.88 3.86
N ASN A 10 -11.65 3.72 3.21
CA ASN A 10 -11.26 2.44 3.78
C ASN A 10 -10.47 1.61 2.78
N ILE A 11 -9.34 1.06 3.23
CA ILE A 11 -8.54 0.11 2.46
C ILE A 11 -8.93 -1.30 2.89
N ARG A 12 -9.39 -2.12 1.94
CA ARG A 12 -9.63 -3.54 2.19
C ARG A 12 -8.33 -4.31 1.98
N VAL A 13 -8.01 -5.22 2.89
CA VAL A 13 -6.84 -6.10 2.79
C VAL A 13 -7.31 -7.55 2.88
N PHE A 14 -6.56 -8.45 2.27
CA PHE A 14 -6.72 -9.90 2.44
C PHE A 14 -5.52 -10.45 3.23
N THR A 15 -5.78 -11.34 4.18
CA THR A 15 -4.72 -12.06 4.91
C THR A 15 -5.22 -13.46 5.26
N THR A 16 -4.33 -14.43 5.18
CA THR A 16 -4.55 -15.80 5.71
C THR A 16 -4.07 -15.94 7.16
N ARG A 17 -3.50 -14.87 7.74
CA ARG A 17 -2.97 -14.82 9.11
C ARG A 17 -3.65 -13.72 9.94
N PRO A 18 -4.99 -13.77 10.13
CA PRO A 18 -5.72 -12.77 10.91
C PRO A 18 -5.29 -12.73 12.39
N ASP A 19 -4.71 -13.82 12.90
CA ASP A 19 -4.11 -13.91 14.24
C ASP A 19 -3.00 -12.87 14.46
N THR A 20 -2.34 -12.42 13.39
CA THR A 20 -1.24 -11.46 13.44
C THR A 20 -1.68 -9.98 13.38
N ALA A 21 -2.98 -9.70 13.28
CA ALA A 21 -3.49 -8.36 12.98
C ALA A 21 -3.13 -7.27 14.01
N PHE A 22 -2.99 -7.63 15.29
CA PHE A 22 -2.53 -6.71 16.33
C PHE A 22 -1.09 -6.24 16.11
N GLY A 23 -0.26 -7.05 15.45
CA GLY A 23 1.15 -6.75 15.17
C GLY A 23 1.37 -5.95 13.88
N MET A 24 0.31 -5.57 13.16
CA MET A 24 0.44 -4.82 11.91
C MET A 24 1.12 -3.46 12.16
N THR A 25 2.31 -3.26 11.58
CA THR A 25 3.10 -2.03 11.75
C THR A 25 3.07 -1.10 10.54
N TYR A 26 2.59 -1.58 9.39
CA TYR A 26 2.32 -0.77 8.20
C TYR A 26 1.36 -1.49 7.24
N ALA A 27 0.84 -0.77 6.24
CA ALA A 27 0.14 -1.38 5.12
C ALA A 27 0.74 -0.94 3.78
N VAL A 28 0.48 -1.72 2.75
CA VAL A 28 1.02 -1.49 1.41
C VAL A 28 -0.07 -1.68 0.37
N LEU A 29 -0.16 -0.75 -0.58
CA LEU A 29 -1.00 -0.85 -1.78
C LEU A 29 -0.14 -1.24 -2.99
N ALA A 30 -0.75 -1.93 -3.94
CA ALA A 30 -0.19 -2.03 -5.28
C ALA A 30 -0.10 -0.64 -5.92
N PRO A 31 0.91 -0.33 -6.75
CA PRO A 31 1.09 1.01 -7.32
C PRO A 31 -0.08 1.45 -8.20
N GLU A 32 -0.83 0.51 -8.77
CA GLU A 32 -1.99 0.74 -9.61
C GLU A 32 -3.32 0.84 -8.84
N HIS A 33 -3.28 0.76 -7.49
CA HIS A 33 -4.48 0.74 -6.67
C HIS A 33 -5.30 2.05 -6.75
N PRO A 34 -6.61 1.99 -7.07
CA PRO A 34 -7.42 3.18 -7.38
C PRO A 34 -7.59 4.16 -6.21
N LEU A 35 -7.50 3.68 -4.96
CA LEU A 35 -7.51 4.58 -3.79
C LEU A 35 -6.34 5.56 -3.76
N ILE A 36 -5.20 5.27 -4.41
CA ILE A 36 -4.03 6.15 -4.38
C ILE A 36 -4.39 7.55 -4.88
N ASP A 37 -5.20 7.66 -5.94
CA ASP A 37 -5.57 8.93 -6.53
C ASP A 37 -6.43 9.81 -5.59
N ARG A 38 -7.15 9.17 -4.66
CA ARG A 38 -7.94 9.83 -3.60
C ARG A 38 -7.11 10.13 -2.35
N LEU A 39 -6.07 9.33 -2.08
CA LEU A 39 -5.19 9.49 -0.93
C LEU A 39 -4.20 10.63 -1.13
N VAL A 40 -3.59 10.70 -2.31
CA VAL A 40 -2.47 11.59 -2.63
C VAL A 40 -2.98 12.94 -3.11
N THR A 41 -3.08 13.90 -2.20
CA THR A 41 -3.58 15.26 -2.49
C THR A 41 -2.46 16.29 -2.69
N ASP A 42 -1.27 16.03 -2.16
CA ASP A 42 -0.10 16.90 -2.31
C ASP A 42 0.52 16.76 -3.72
N ALA A 43 0.90 17.87 -4.35
CA ALA A 43 1.42 17.87 -5.71
C ALA A 43 2.84 17.27 -5.81
N ALA A 44 3.66 17.43 -4.78
CA ALA A 44 4.99 16.83 -4.75
C ALA A 44 4.89 15.30 -4.58
N GLU A 45 4.08 14.84 -3.64
CA GLU A 45 3.77 13.40 -3.49
C GLU A 45 3.16 12.80 -4.76
N ARG A 46 2.22 13.50 -5.41
CA ARG A 46 1.59 13.05 -6.66
C ARG A 46 2.62 12.82 -7.76
N ARG A 47 3.60 13.73 -7.91
CA ARG A 47 4.69 13.56 -8.90
C ARG A 47 5.52 12.31 -8.60
N ALA A 48 5.95 12.12 -7.35
CA ALA A 48 6.72 10.93 -6.95
C ALA A 48 5.95 9.63 -7.21
N VAL A 49 4.64 9.61 -6.93
CA VAL A 49 3.77 8.46 -7.19
C VAL A 49 3.63 8.18 -8.68
N VAL A 50 3.47 9.21 -9.52
CA VAL A 50 3.37 9.05 -10.98
C VAL A 50 4.67 8.48 -11.55
N GLU A 51 5.82 9.00 -11.12
CA GLU A 51 7.14 8.52 -11.53
C GLU A 51 7.33 7.04 -11.13
N PHE A 52 7.03 6.71 -9.88
CA PHE A 52 7.13 5.32 -9.40
C PHE A 52 6.19 4.37 -10.15
N ARG A 53 4.94 4.79 -10.43
CA ARG A 53 3.99 4.00 -11.24
C ARG A 53 4.51 3.78 -12.66
N ALA A 54 5.12 4.81 -13.27
CA ALA A 54 5.70 4.69 -14.61
C ALA A 54 6.88 3.72 -14.64
N ASP A 55 7.69 3.70 -13.59
CA ASP A 55 8.80 2.74 -13.45
C ASP A 55 8.31 1.31 -13.26
N VAL A 56 7.37 1.08 -12.33
CA VAL A 56 6.79 -0.26 -12.11
C VAL A 56 6.04 -0.77 -13.34
N ALA A 57 5.38 0.10 -14.12
CA ALA A 57 4.65 -0.28 -15.32
C ALA A 57 5.55 -0.83 -16.46
N ARG A 58 6.87 -0.63 -16.38
CA ARG A 58 7.83 -1.21 -17.34
C ARG A 58 8.26 -2.63 -16.97
N GLU A 59 7.76 -3.16 -15.85
CA GLU A 59 8.15 -4.44 -15.30
C GLU A 59 6.97 -5.41 -15.32
N SER A 60 7.25 -6.66 -15.69
CA SER A 60 6.30 -7.76 -15.59
C SER A 60 6.08 -8.17 -14.13
N GLU A 61 4.96 -8.83 -13.85
CA GLU A 61 4.69 -9.40 -12.52
C GLU A 61 5.79 -10.38 -12.09
N ILE A 62 6.34 -11.15 -13.04
CA ILE A 62 7.44 -12.09 -12.79
C ILE A 62 8.68 -11.35 -12.28
N GLU A 63 9.06 -10.25 -12.94
CA GLU A 63 10.21 -9.44 -12.52
C GLU A 63 9.99 -8.79 -11.15
N ARG A 64 8.77 -8.35 -10.87
CA ARG A 64 8.39 -7.73 -9.58
C ARG A 64 8.44 -8.70 -8.40
N LEU A 65 8.25 -10.00 -8.66
CA LEU A 65 8.25 -11.06 -7.65
C LEU A 65 9.58 -11.82 -7.55
N ALA A 66 10.57 -11.49 -8.38
CA ALA A 66 11.88 -12.11 -8.36
C ALA A 66 12.57 -11.91 -7.00
N ALA A 67 13.04 -13.00 -6.38
CA ALA A 67 13.54 -13.00 -5.00
C ALA A 67 14.87 -12.25 -4.82
N ASP A 68 15.67 -12.16 -5.88
CA ASP A 68 16.96 -11.46 -5.95
C ASP A 68 16.83 -9.97 -6.27
N ARG A 69 15.62 -9.50 -6.63
CA ARG A 69 15.37 -8.09 -6.92
C ARG A 69 15.15 -7.29 -5.63
N PRO A 70 15.81 -6.13 -5.47
CA PRO A 70 15.52 -5.23 -4.37
C PRO A 70 14.07 -4.74 -4.42
N LYS A 71 13.33 -4.92 -3.33
CA LYS A 71 11.97 -4.38 -3.19
C LYS A 71 12.03 -2.86 -3.16
N ARG A 72 11.16 -2.20 -3.93
CA ARG A 72 11.05 -0.74 -3.91
C ARG A 72 9.65 -0.33 -3.48
N GLY A 73 9.57 0.80 -2.81
CA GLY A 73 8.30 1.39 -2.43
C GLY A 73 8.43 2.84 -2.03
N LEU A 74 7.29 3.52 -2.05
CA LEU A 74 7.17 4.91 -1.60
C LEU A 74 6.24 4.97 -0.39
N ARG A 75 6.68 5.70 0.63
CA ARG A 75 5.86 6.04 1.79
C ARG A 75 4.89 7.15 1.39
N LEU A 76 3.60 6.93 1.65
CA LEU A 76 2.59 7.97 1.49
C LEU A 76 2.51 8.84 2.75
N ARG A 77 2.08 10.09 2.58
CA ARG A 77 1.72 11.01 3.66
C ARG A 77 0.48 10.52 4.40
N ALA A 78 -0.43 9.85 3.68
CA ALA A 78 -1.58 9.20 4.28
C ALA A 78 -1.14 8.13 5.28
N LYS A 79 -1.84 8.07 6.41
CA LYS A 79 -1.70 7.01 7.40
C LYS A 79 -3.01 6.24 7.49
N ILE A 80 -2.92 5.04 8.04
CA ILE A 80 -4.08 4.22 8.34
C ILE A 80 -4.14 3.93 9.84
N VAL A 81 -5.33 3.57 10.32
CA VAL A 81 -5.54 3.14 11.69
C VAL A 81 -5.63 1.62 11.70
N ASN A 82 -4.87 0.98 12.59
CA ASN A 82 -5.06 -0.43 12.89
C ASN A 82 -6.34 -0.58 13.73
N PRO A 83 -7.41 -1.22 13.22
CA PRO A 83 -8.70 -1.28 13.91
C PRO A 83 -8.70 -2.19 15.14
N PHE A 84 -7.60 -2.92 15.41
CA PHE A 84 -7.50 -3.84 16.54
C PHE A 84 -6.83 -3.22 17.77
N ASN A 85 -6.05 -2.15 17.60
CA ASN A 85 -5.33 -1.48 18.69
C ASN A 85 -5.31 0.06 18.56
N ASP A 86 -6.06 0.61 17.61
CA ASP A 86 -6.17 2.04 17.30
C ASP A 86 -4.87 2.77 16.95
N ALA A 87 -3.78 2.02 16.69
CA ALA A 87 -2.50 2.62 16.32
C ALA A 87 -2.55 3.24 14.92
N GLU A 88 -2.08 4.48 14.79
CA GLU A 88 -1.77 5.09 13.49
C GLU A 88 -0.47 4.50 12.92
N ILE A 89 -0.57 3.86 11.77
CA ILE A 89 0.56 3.22 11.11
C ILE A 89 0.74 3.73 9.67
N PRO A 90 1.97 3.71 9.13
CA PRO A 90 2.23 4.21 7.80
C PRO A 90 1.62 3.38 6.67
N LEU A 91 1.34 4.06 5.57
CA LEU A 91 0.89 3.48 4.32
C LEU A 91 1.98 3.63 3.26
N PHE A 92 2.19 2.58 2.47
CA PHE A 92 3.15 2.57 1.37
C PHE A 92 2.48 2.14 0.07
N ILE A 93 3.15 2.41 -1.05
CA ILE A 93 2.96 1.70 -2.31
C ILE A 93 4.24 0.94 -2.62
N ALA A 94 4.16 -0.29 -3.13
CA ALA A 94 5.36 -1.08 -3.43
C ALA A 94 5.18 -2.00 -4.63
N ASP A 95 6.27 -2.28 -5.34
CA ASP A 95 6.26 -3.08 -6.57
C ASP A 95 5.90 -4.55 -6.33
N TYR A 96 6.20 -5.11 -5.16
CA TYR A 96 5.88 -6.51 -4.85
C TYR A 96 4.40 -6.77 -4.50
N VAL A 97 3.56 -5.72 -4.38
CA VAL A 97 2.10 -5.87 -4.16
C VAL A 97 1.38 -5.75 -5.50
N LEU A 98 0.59 -6.75 -5.85
CA LEU A 98 -0.06 -6.85 -7.17
C LEU A 98 -1.56 -6.57 -7.08
N MET A 99 -2.09 -5.76 -7.99
CA MET A 99 -3.53 -5.49 -8.07
C MET A 99 -4.38 -6.73 -8.39
N GLY A 100 -3.82 -7.68 -9.15
CA GLY A 100 -4.51 -8.92 -9.52
C GLY A 100 -4.65 -9.94 -8.39
N TYR A 101 -4.01 -9.71 -7.23
CA TYR A 101 -4.01 -10.65 -6.12
C TYR A 101 -4.69 -10.09 -4.87
N GLY A 102 -5.69 -10.82 -4.38
CA GLY A 102 -6.48 -10.40 -3.21
C GLY A 102 -7.23 -9.10 -3.47
N THR A 103 -6.91 -8.06 -2.69
CA THR A 103 -7.52 -6.73 -2.82
C THR A 103 -6.55 -5.69 -3.41
N GLY A 104 -5.37 -6.10 -3.87
CA GLY A 104 -4.31 -5.17 -4.27
C GLY A 104 -3.72 -4.38 -3.10
N ALA A 105 -3.91 -4.86 -1.88
CA ALA A 105 -3.44 -4.25 -0.65
C ALA A 105 -3.19 -5.30 0.43
N ILE A 106 -2.15 -5.08 1.23
CA ILE A 106 -1.76 -5.98 2.32
C ILE A 106 -1.60 -5.23 3.64
N MET A 107 -1.88 -5.93 4.74
CA MET A 107 -1.34 -5.60 6.05
C MET A 107 0.04 -6.25 6.20
N ALA A 108 1.00 -5.53 6.75
CA ALA A 108 2.34 -6.04 7.00
C ALA A 108 2.61 -6.17 8.50
N VAL A 109 3.12 -7.35 8.87
CA VAL A 109 3.50 -7.75 10.23
C VAL A 109 4.95 -8.19 10.21
#